data_AF-A0A1C4VC83-F1
#
_entry.id   AF-A0A1C4VC83-F1
#
_cell.length_a   1.000
_cell.length_b   1.000
_cell.length_c   1.000
_cell.angle_alpha   90.00
_cell.angle_beta   90.00
_cell.angle_gamma   90.00
#
_symmetry.space_group_name_H-M   'P 1'
#
loop_
_entity.id
_entity.type
_entity.pdbx_description
1 polymer ?
#
loop_
_entity_poly.entity_id
_entity_poly.type
_entity_poly.pdbx_seq_one_letter_code
_entity_poly.pdbx_strand_id
1 'polypeptide(L)'
;MNQALVFYHFGTVDDLLTAACRTSTAERVGHWSRRLAGVRSLRELLDVGRALHEEERHLGNVSFLAQMLAGAQTDERLAAPTAAALQLWVDEIESVLRRLLAGSPFAEIADVPGLARAVSAAFVGLELYDGVDRAGAERAMAALDQLAVLIEIVDDLGPIARRAVQAKVNRATRRD
;
A
#
# COMPACT_ATOMS: atom_id res chain seq x y z
N MET A 1 7.73 -18.50 28.08
CA MET A 1 7.39 -19.42 26.96
C MET A 1 8.44 -20.51 26.85
N ASN A 2 8.05 -21.76 26.65
CA ASN A 2 8.96 -22.90 26.49
C ASN A 2 9.19 -23.16 24.99
N GLN A 3 10.44 -23.20 24.52
CA GLN A 3 10.77 -23.44 23.11
C GLN A 3 10.22 -24.77 22.57
N ALA A 4 10.02 -25.78 23.42
CA ALA A 4 9.46 -27.07 23.02
C ALA A 4 8.04 -26.98 22.43
N LEU A 5 7.23 -25.98 22.85
CA LEU A 5 5.88 -25.79 22.32
C LEU A 5 5.88 -25.15 20.91
N VAL A 6 6.88 -24.33 20.60
CA VAL A 6 7.03 -23.73 19.26
C VAL A 6 7.34 -24.81 18.23
N PHE A 7 8.31 -25.68 18.52
CA PHE A 7 8.66 -26.81 17.66
C PHE A 7 7.53 -27.82 17.51
N TYR A 8 6.72 -28.04 18.56
CA TYR A 8 5.58 -28.95 18.50
C TYR A 8 4.48 -28.49 17.54
N HIS A 9 4.21 -27.19 17.45
CA HIS A 9 3.14 -26.65 16.61
C HIS A 9 3.58 -26.22 15.21
N PHE A 10 4.82 -25.74 15.05
CA PHE A 10 5.26 -25.09 13.81
C PHE A 10 6.45 -25.77 13.16
N GLY A 11 7.14 -26.71 13.81
CA GLY A 11 8.32 -27.37 13.26
C GLY A 11 9.57 -26.49 13.28
N THR A 12 9.49 -25.21 12.88
CA THR A 12 10.59 -24.22 13.00
C THR A 12 10.09 -22.84 13.46
N VAL A 13 11.02 -21.96 13.83
CA VAL A 13 10.70 -20.55 14.13
C VAL A 13 10.26 -19.80 12.86
N ASP A 14 10.84 -20.11 11.71
CA ASP A 14 10.48 -19.48 10.43
C ASP A 14 9.06 -19.82 10.00
N ASP A 15 8.62 -21.06 10.26
CA ASP A 15 7.25 -21.50 10.03
C ASP A 15 6.26 -20.76 10.94
N LEU A 16 6.62 -20.55 12.21
CA LEU A 16 5.85 -19.73 13.14
C LEU A 16 5.75 -18.27 12.65
N LEU A 17 6.89 -17.66 12.29
CA LEU A 17 6.93 -16.26 11.81
C LEU A 17 6.12 -16.09 10.53
N THR A 18 6.22 -17.04 9.61
CA THR A 18 5.42 -17.11 8.38
C THR A 18 3.93 -17.18 8.69
N ALA A 19 3.51 -18.11 9.54
CA ALA A 19 2.10 -18.27 9.91
C ALA A 19 1.56 -17.03 10.63
N ALA A 20 2.34 -16.45 11.54
CA ALA A 20 1.99 -15.23 12.26
C ALA A 20 1.88 -14.03 11.32
N CYS A 21 2.85 -13.84 10.42
CA CYS A 21 2.83 -12.76 9.43
C CYS A 21 1.59 -12.85 8.53
N ARG A 22 1.30 -14.03 7.98
CA ARG A 22 0.12 -14.24 7.15
C ARG A 22 -1.18 -14.00 7.91
N THR A 23 -1.31 -14.54 9.12
CA THR A 23 -2.54 -14.44 9.93
C THR A 23 -2.79 -12.99 10.34
N SER A 24 -1.78 -12.32 10.91
CA SER A 24 -1.87 -10.91 11.30
C SER A 24 -2.22 -10.03 10.10
N THR A 25 -1.58 -10.26 8.95
CA THR A 25 -1.86 -9.48 7.74
C THR A 25 -3.28 -9.71 7.23
N ALA A 26 -3.76 -10.96 7.21
CA ALA A 26 -5.13 -11.28 6.81
C ALA A 26 -6.17 -10.65 7.74
N GLU A 27 -5.95 -10.66 9.06
CA GLU A 27 -6.82 -10.01 10.03
C GLU A 27 -6.87 -8.50 9.83
N ARG A 28 -5.71 -7.86 9.62
CA ARG A 28 -5.61 -6.41 9.37
C ARG A 28 -6.26 -6.03 8.04
N VAL A 29 -5.99 -6.76 6.96
CA VAL A 29 -6.68 -6.57 5.68
C VAL A 29 -8.20 -6.71 5.85
N GLY A 30 -8.65 -7.75 6.57
CA GLY A 30 -10.08 -7.95 6.85
C GLY A 30 -10.69 -6.80 7.65
N HIS A 31 -9.96 -6.23 8.60
CA HIS A 31 -10.39 -5.06 9.37
C HIS A 31 -10.62 -3.83 8.47
N TRP A 32 -9.70 -3.57 7.53
CA TRP A 32 -9.70 -2.38 6.69
C TRP A 32 -10.49 -2.52 5.38
N SER A 33 -10.73 -3.75 4.90
CA SER A 33 -11.36 -4.04 3.59
C SER A 33 -12.70 -3.32 3.41
N ARG A 34 -13.56 -3.25 4.44
CA ARG A 34 -14.84 -2.52 4.33
C ARG A 34 -14.64 -1.02 4.08
N ARG A 35 -13.67 -0.40 4.76
CA ARG A 35 -13.39 1.03 4.60
C ARG A 35 -12.78 1.31 3.23
N LEU A 36 -11.86 0.45 2.78
CA LEU A 36 -11.28 0.50 1.42
C LEU A 36 -12.33 0.32 0.32
N ALA A 37 -13.28 -0.61 0.50
CA ALA A 37 -14.39 -0.79 -0.43
C ALA A 37 -15.28 0.46 -0.56
N GLY A 38 -15.37 1.28 0.49
CA GLY A 38 -16.13 2.52 0.52
C GLY A 38 -15.44 3.73 -0.12
N VAL A 39 -14.15 3.63 -0.46
CA VAL A 39 -13.36 4.74 -1.03
C VAL A 39 -13.83 5.09 -2.44
N ARG A 40 -14.03 6.39 -2.69
CA ARG A 40 -14.55 6.98 -3.95
C ARG A 40 -13.66 8.07 -4.53
N SER A 41 -12.61 8.49 -3.83
CA SER A 41 -11.58 9.38 -4.39
C SER A 41 -10.17 9.00 -3.89
N LEU A 42 -9.14 9.55 -4.55
CA LEU A 42 -7.75 9.35 -4.10
C LEU A 42 -7.48 10.01 -2.75
N ARG A 43 -8.14 11.14 -2.45
CA ARG A 43 -8.08 11.75 -1.11
C ARG A 43 -8.66 10.81 -0.05
N GLU A 44 -9.83 10.23 -0.30
CA GLU A 44 -10.43 9.26 0.62
C GLU A 44 -9.50 8.04 0.82
N LEU A 45 -8.76 7.60 -0.21
CA LEU A 45 -7.74 6.55 -0.08
C LEU A 45 -6.58 6.97 0.85
N LEU A 46 -6.08 8.19 0.70
CA LEU A 46 -5.03 8.74 1.57
C LEU A 46 -5.50 8.89 3.01
N ASP A 47 -6.77 9.26 3.23
CA ASP A 47 -7.35 9.34 4.58
C ASP A 47 -7.43 7.97 5.24
N VAL A 48 -7.73 6.91 4.47
CA VAL A 48 -7.64 5.53 4.96
C VAL A 48 -6.20 5.18 5.33
N GLY A 49 -5.23 5.49 4.46
CA GLY A 49 -3.81 5.26 4.73
C GLY A 49 -3.32 5.98 5.99
N ARG A 50 -3.75 7.23 6.22
CA ARG A 50 -3.40 7.98 7.43
C ARG A 50 -3.98 7.35 8.69
N ALA A 51 -5.25 6.96 8.65
CA ALA A 51 -5.87 6.28 9.79
C ALA A 51 -5.20 4.93 10.08
N LEU A 52 -4.82 4.19 9.03
CA LEU A 52 -4.03 2.97 9.14
C LEU A 52 -2.67 3.23 9.80
N HIS A 53 -1.94 4.25 9.35
CA HIS A 53 -0.66 4.68 9.94
C HIS A 53 -0.80 4.98 11.44
N GLU A 54 -1.80 5.79 11.82
CA GLU A 54 -2.05 6.15 13.21
C GLU A 54 -2.33 4.91 14.08
N GLU A 55 -3.15 3.98 13.60
CA GLU A 55 -3.49 2.76 14.32
C GLU A 55 -2.30 1.79 14.42
N GLU A 56 -1.57 1.57 13.32
CA GLU A 56 -0.41 0.68 13.27
C GLU A 56 0.73 1.19 14.17
N ARG A 57 0.86 2.51 14.31
CA ARG A 57 1.78 3.14 15.26
C ARG A 57 1.43 2.80 16.71
N HIS A 58 0.15 2.74 17.07
CA HIS A 58 -0.28 2.36 18.42
C HIS A 58 -0.05 0.88 18.71
N LEU A 59 -0.16 0.02 17.70
CA LEU A 59 -0.03 -1.43 17.83
C LEU A 59 1.42 -1.94 17.74
N GLY A 60 2.36 -1.12 17.25
CA GLY A 60 3.77 -1.51 17.07
C GLY A 60 4.02 -2.47 15.89
N ASN A 61 3.00 -2.72 15.08
CA ASN A 61 3.01 -3.67 13.97
C ASN A 61 4.01 -3.29 12.85
N VAL A 62 4.33 -2.01 12.72
CA VAL A 62 5.33 -1.50 11.76
C VAL A 62 6.71 -2.09 12.01
N SER A 63 7.11 -2.20 13.27
CA SER A 63 8.43 -2.75 13.63
C SER A 63 8.54 -4.23 13.25
N PHE A 64 7.46 -5.00 13.46
CA PHE A 64 7.40 -6.39 13.06
C PHE A 64 7.49 -6.55 11.52
N LEU A 65 6.75 -5.74 10.77
CA LEU A 65 6.82 -5.75 9.30
C LEU A 65 8.24 -5.41 8.80
N ALA A 66 8.87 -4.39 9.39
CA ALA A 66 10.24 -4.00 9.07
C ALA A 66 11.23 -5.16 9.25
N GLN A 67 11.10 -5.89 10.36
CA GLN A 67 11.95 -7.03 10.68
C GLN A 67 11.70 -8.21 9.75
N MET A 68 10.44 -8.51 9.42
CA MET A 68 10.09 -9.54 8.44
C MET A 68 10.68 -9.22 7.06
N LEU A 69 10.57 -7.97 6.60
CA LEU A 69 11.14 -7.52 5.33
C LEU A 69 12.66 -7.55 5.33
N ALA A 70 13.31 -7.18 6.44
CA ALA A 70 14.75 -7.28 6.59
C ALA A 70 15.23 -8.74 6.54
N GLY A 71 14.57 -9.65 7.28
CA GLY A 71 14.91 -11.07 7.28
C GLY A 71 14.68 -11.74 5.91
N ALA A 72 13.57 -11.40 5.25
CA ALA A 72 13.21 -11.88 3.91
C ALA A 72 14.25 -11.52 2.83
N GLN A 73 15.05 -10.47 2.99
CA GLN A 73 16.12 -10.13 2.04
C GLN A 73 17.28 -11.12 2.04
N THR A 74 17.47 -11.85 3.14
CA THR A 74 18.60 -12.76 3.33
C THR A 74 18.19 -14.23 3.47
N ASP A 75 16.89 -14.52 3.59
CA ASP A 75 16.35 -15.87 3.72
C ASP A 75 15.15 -16.10 2.79
N GLU A 76 15.33 -16.94 1.76
CA GLU A 76 14.29 -17.29 0.79
C GLU A 76 13.07 -17.95 1.43
N ARG A 77 13.24 -18.64 2.58
CA ARG A 77 12.13 -19.25 3.31
C ARG A 77 11.17 -18.21 3.88
N LEU A 78 11.69 -17.02 4.22
CA LEU A 78 10.88 -15.89 4.68
C LEU A 78 10.43 -14.99 3.52
N ALA A 79 11.15 -14.97 2.41
CA ALA A 79 10.86 -14.12 1.25
C ALA A 79 9.48 -14.41 0.64
N ALA A 80 9.22 -15.66 0.23
CA ALA A 80 7.97 -15.99 -0.44
C ALA A 80 6.73 -15.79 0.46
N PRO A 81 6.73 -16.18 1.74
CA PRO A 81 5.60 -15.94 2.61
C PRO A 81 5.38 -14.46 2.95
N THR A 82 6.46 -13.68 3.13
CA THR A 82 6.35 -12.23 3.36
C THR A 82 5.77 -11.54 2.14
N ALA A 83 6.21 -11.92 0.93
CA ALA A 83 5.64 -11.42 -0.32
C ALA A 83 4.15 -11.78 -0.45
N ALA A 84 3.77 -13.01 -0.12
CA ALA A 84 2.37 -13.43 -0.14
C ALA A 84 1.50 -12.66 0.87
N ALA A 85 2.04 -12.32 2.05
CA ALA A 85 1.35 -11.49 3.02
C ALA A 85 1.15 -10.06 2.48
N LEU A 86 2.20 -9.44 1.92
CA LEU A 86 2.10 -8.12 1.27
C LEU A 86 1.10 -8.12 0.12
N GLN A 87 1.01 -9.21 -0.64
CA GLN A 87 0.08 -9.32 -1.77
C GLN A 87 -1.38 -9.14 -1.35
N LEU A 88 -1.75 -9.52 -0.12
CA LEU A 88 -3.11 -9.30 0.41
C LEU A 88 -3.49 -7.82 0.45
N TRP A 89 -2.55 -6.94 0.82
CA TRP A 89 -2.76 -5.49 0.78
C TRP A 89 -2.74 -4.95 -0.65
N VAL A 90 -1.82 -5.45 -1.48
CA VAL A 90 -1.74 -5.05 -2.89
C VAL A 90 -3.06 -5.34 -3.61
N ASP A 91 -3.67 -6.50 -3.38
CA ASP A 91 -4.94 -6.89 -4.01
C ASP A 91 -6.08 -5.94 -3.63
N GLU A 92 -6.19 -5.57 -2.35
CA GLU A 92 -7.18 -4.60 -1.87
C GLU A 92 -6.96 -3.21 -2.48
N ILE A 93 -5.72 -2.73 -2.48
CA ILE A 93 -5.38 -1.42 -3.06
C ILE A 93 -5.63 -1.42 -4.57
N GLU A 94 -5.28 -2.50 -5.27
CA GLU A 94 -5.53 -2.65 -6.70
C GLU A 94 -7.04 -2.56 -7.00
N SER A 95 -7.87 -3.24 -6.20
CA SER A 95 -9.34 -3.16 -6.32
C SER A 95 -9.85 -1.72 -6.18
N VAL A 96 -9.34 -0.96 -5.21
CA VAL A 96 -9.68 0.46 -5.04
C VAL A 96 -9.23 1.28 -6.25
N LEU A 97 -7.96 1.17 -6.65
CA LEU A 97 -7.42 1.95 -7.77
C LEU A 97 -8.13 1.65 -9.10
N ARG A 98 -8.49 0.39 -9.35
CA ARG A 98 -9.28 0.00 -10.53
C ARG A 98 -10.62 0.73 -10.55
N ARG A 99 -11.28 0.86 -9.40
CA ARG A 99 -12.56 1.58 -9.27
C ARG A 99 -12.38 3.08 -9.44
N LEU A 100 -11.38 3.68 -8.79
CA LEU A 100 -11.14 5.13 -8.84
C LEU A 100 -10.73 5.61 -10.23
N LEU A 101 -9.93 4.83 -10.95
CA LEU A 101 -9.50 5.18 -12.31
C LEU A 101 -10.52 4.78 -13.38
N ALA A 102 -11.57 4.03 -13.03
CA ALA A 102 -12.60 3.66 -13.99
C ALA A 102 -13.27 4.93 -14.54
N GLY A 103 -13.14 5.17 -15.85
CA GLY A 103 -13.71 6.35 -16.48
C GLY A 103 -12.94 7.64 -16.24
N SER A 104 -11.74 7.60 -15.64
CA SER A 104 -10.82 8.74 -15.56
C SER A 104 -9.99 8.88 -16.86
N PRO A 105 -9.39 10.06 -17.14
CA PRO A 105 -8.52 10.25 -18.30
C PRO A 105 -7.25 9.38 -18.25
N PHE A 106 -6.92 8.86 -17.07
CA PHE A 106 -5.72 8.06 -16.81
C PHE A 106 -5.92 6.56 -17.00
N ALA A 107 -7.18 6.10 -17.14
CA ALA A 107 -7.53 4.69 -17.24
C ALA A 107 -6.74 3.90 -18.31
N GLU A 108 -6.42 4.55 -19.44
CA GLU A 108 -5.73 3.92 -20.57
C GLU A 108 -4.20 3.88 -20.41
N ILE A 109 -3.64 4.64 -19.47
CA ILE A 109 -2.19 4.86 -19.32
C ILE A 109 -1.69 4.29 -17.99
N ALA A 110 -2.56 4.20 -16.99
CA ALA A 110 -2.21 3.72 -15.67
C ALA A 110 -2.02 2.19 -15.65
N ASP A 111 -0.81 1.74 -15.34
CA ASP A 111 -0.55 0.36 -14.90
C ASP A 111 -1.08 0.17 -13.47
N VAL A 112 -2.38 -0.14 -13.35
CA VAL A 112 -3.03 -0.26 -12.03
C VAL A 112 -2.38 -1.31 -11.12
N PRO A 113 -2.03 -2.53 -11.61
CA PRO A 113 -1.28 -3.50 -10.82
C PRO A 113 0.08 -2.99 -10.33
N GLY A 114 0.81 -2.25 -11.17
CA GLY A 114 2.08 -1.62 -10.79
C GLY A 114 1.89 -0.52 -9.76
N LEU A 115 0.89 0.34 -9.95
CA LEU A 115 0.53 1.41 -9.02
C LEU A 115 0.11 0.87 -7.65
N ALA A 116 -0.64 -0.23 -7.59
CA ALA A 116 -1.03 -0.85 -6.32
C ALA A 116 0.21 -1.30 -5.51
N ARG A 117 1.20 -1.88 -6.18
CA ARG A 117 2.48 -2.25 -5.57
C ARG A 117 3.28 -1.02 -5.15
N ALA A 118 3.33 0.01 -5.98
CA ALA A 118 4.02 1.25 -5.67
C ALA A 118 3.41 1.97 -4.45
N VAL A 119 2.07 2.04 -4.36
CA VAL A 119 1.36 2.60 -3.21
C VAL A 119 1.64 1.78 -1.95
N SER A 120 1.56 0.46 -2.04
CA SER A 120 1.87 -0.43 -0.91
C SER A 120 3.31 -0.25 -0.42
N ALA A 121 4.28 -0.19 -1.34
CA ALA A 121 5.69 0.01 -1.02
C ALA A 121 5.95 1.42 -0.45
N ALA A 122 5.32 2.46 -1.00
CA ALA A 122 5.41 3.82 -0.49
C ALA A 122 4.87 3.92 0.93
N PHE A 123 3.74 3.28 1.23
CA PHE A 123 3.20 3.21 2.58
C PHE A 123 4.19 2.57 3.55
N VAL A 124 4.70 1.37 3.24
CA VAL A 124 5.72 0.71 4.08
C VAL A 124 6.96 1.59 4.26
N GLY A 125 7.45 2.22 3.19
CA GLY A 125 8.59 3.13 3.26
C GLY A 125 8.34 4.34 4.16
N LEU A 126 7.13 4.91 4.13
CA LEU A 126 6.73 6.02 5.01
C LEU A 126 6.66 5.58 6.47
N GLU A 127 6.13 4.39 6.75
CA GLU A 127 6.11 3.82 8.10
C GLU A 127 7.52 3.64 8.67
N LEU A 128 8.45 3.14 7.85
CA LEU A 128 9.85 3.00 8.24
C LEU A 128 10.54 4.37 8.44
N TYR A 129 10.22 5.32 7.57
CA TYR A 129 10.79 6.66 7.62
C TYR A 129 10.29 7.46 8.83
N ASP A 130 9.01 7.33 9.20
CA ASP A 130 8.41 7.97 10.39
C ASP A 130 9.15 7.58 11.68
N GLY A 131 9.55 6.30 11.79
CA GLY A 131 10.32 5.80 12.91
C GLY A 131 11.68 6.49 13.12
N VAL A 132 12.21 7.17 12.09
CA VAL A 132 13.51 7.86 12.12
C VAL A 132 13.36 9.39 12.05
N ASP A 133 12.47 9.90 11.18
CA ASP A 133 12.20 11.32 10.98
C ASP A 133 10.70 11.57 10.76
N ARG A 134 9.99 11.61 11.88
CA ARG A 134 8.54 11.87 11.90
C ARG A 134 8.12 13.18 11.22
N ALA A 135 8.87 14.25 11.44
CA ALA A 135 8.56 15.52 10.78
C ALA A 135 8.76 15.45 9.27
N GLY A 136 9.67 14.60 8.80
CA GLY A 136 9.85 14.26 7.39
C GLY A 136 8.68 13.42 6.85
N ALA A 137 8.27 12.37 7.56
CA ALA A 137 7.15 11.52 7.17
C ALA A 137 5.81 12.29 7.11
N GLU A 138 5.52 13.15 8.09
CA GLU A 138 4.34 14.03 8.09
C GLU A 138 4.34 14.95 6.86
N ARG A 139 5.49 15.53 6.51
CA ARG A 139 5.66 16.36 5.31
C ARG A 139 5.47 15.57 4.01
N ALA A 140 6.00 14.35 3.95
CA ALA A 140 5.82 13.47 2.79
C ALA A 140 4.35 13.10 2.60
N MET A 141 3.64 12.74 3.68
CA MET A 141 2.20 12.49 3.64
C MET A 141 1.39 13.73 3.21
N ALA A 142 1.75 14.92 3.68
CA ALA A 142 1.12 16.16 3.24
C ALA A 142 1.34 16.44 1.74
N ALA A 143 2.52 16.11 1.20
CA ALA A 143 2.79 16.25 -0.23
C ALA A 143 1.96 15.26 -1.07
N LEU A 144 1.72 14.03 -0.58
CA LEU A 144 0.83 13.08 -1.24
C LEU A 144 -0.62 13.58 -1.30
N ASP A 145 -1.12 14.22 -0.24
CA ASP A 145 -2.46 14.85 -0.25
C ASP A 145 -2.56 15.96 -1.30
N GLN A 146 -1.53 16.79 -1.42
CA GLN A 146 -1.46 17.82 -2.48
C GLN A 146 -1.50 17.20 -3.89
N LEU A 147 -0.81 16.07 -4.11
CA LEU A 147 -0.87 15.35 -5.38
C LEU A 147 -2.27 14.78 -5.66
N ALA A 148 -2.95 14.23 -4.65
CA ALA A 148 -4.33 13.76 -4.81
C ALA A 148 -5.28 14.90 -5.20
N VAL A 149 -5.13 16.09 -4.60
CA VAL A 149 -5.90 17.29 -4.97
C VAL A 149 -5.70 17.63 -6.45
N LEU A 150 -4.45 17.60 -6.93
CA LEU A 150 -4.14 17.91 -8.33
C LEU A 150 -4.77 16.89 -9.29
N ILE A 151 -4.80 15.61 -8.92
CA ILE A 151 -5.43 14.57 -9.75
C ILE A 151 -6.96 14.78 -9.78
N GLU A 152 -7.59 15.06 -8.65
CA GLU A 152 -9.03 15.36 -8.57
C GLU A 152 -9.40 16.56 -9.46
N ILE A 153 -8.59 17.63 -9.45
CA ILE A 153 -8.80 18.79 -10.33
C ILE A 153 -8.76 18.38 -11.82
N VAL A 154 -7.87 17.46 -12.19
CA VAL A 154 -7.78 16.97 -13.58
C VAL A 154 -8.97 16.08 -13.94
N ASP A 155 -9.46 15.27 -13.00
CA ASP A 155 -10.63 14.43 -13.20
C ASP A 155 -11.92 15.25 -13.37
N ASP A 156 -12.02 16.40 -12.68
CA ASP A 156 -13.14 17.35 -12.78
C ASP A 156 -13.12 18.23 -14.04
N LEU A 157 -12.09 18.12 -14.89
CA LEU A 157 -12.01 18.88 -16.13
C LEU A 157 -13.14 18.51 -17.09
N GLY A 158 -13.77 19.55 -17.67
CA GLY A 158 -14.72 19.38 -18.76
C GLY A 158 -14.13 18.61 -19.96
N PRO A 159 -14.98 17.98 -20.79
CA PRO A 159 -14.56 16.98 -21.79
C PRO A 159 -13.53 17.49 -22.80
N ILE A 160 -13.53 18.79 -23.10
CA ILE A 160 -12.58 19.43 -24.03
C ILE A 160 -11.19 19.53 -23.39
N ALA A 161 -11.10 20.07 -22.17
CA ALA A 161 -9.84 20.21 -21.44
C ALA A 161 -9.23 18.83 -21.15
N ARG A 162 -10.08 17.87 -20.76
CA ARG A 162 -9.69 16.47 -20.56
C ARG A 162 -9.03 15.83 -21.79
N ARG A 163 -9.62 15.98 -22.98
CA ARG A 163 -9.04 15.47 -24.23
C ARG A 163 -7.69 16.10 -24.56
N ALA A 164 -7.55 17.41 -24.30
CA ALA A 164 -6.29 18.10 -24.53
C ALA A 164 -5.17 17.59 -23.61
N VAL A 165 -5.49 17.34 -22.32
CA VAL A 165 -4.56 16.74 -21.35
C VAL A 165 -4.17 15.33 -21.80
N GLN A 166 -5.15 14.47 -22.09
CA GLN A 166 -4.89 13.08 -22.52
C GLN A 166 -4.04 13.02 -23.79
N ALA A 167 -4.31 13.89 -24.78
CA ALA A 167 -3.51 13.99 -25.99
C ALA A 167 -2.06 14.41 -25.71
N LYS A 168 -1.84 15.34 -24.77
CA LYS A 168 -0.48 15.71 -24.35
C LYS A 168 0.24 14.59 -23.61
N VAL A 169 -0.43 13.91 -22.68
CA VAL A 169 0.17 12.80 -21.91
C VAL A 169 0.55 11.66 -22.85
N ASN A 170 -0.35 11.22 -23.74
CA ASN A 170 -0.07 10.18 -24.74
C ASN A 170 1.09 10.53 -25.67
N ARG A 171 1.27 11.82 -25.99
CA ARG A 171 2.40 12.28 -26.80
C ARG A 171 3.71 12.26 -26.03
N ALA A 172 3.68 12.53 -24.73
CA ALA A 172 4.86 12.48 -23.87
C ALA A 172 5.31 11.04 -23.64
N THR A 173 4.39 10.14 -23.27
CA THR A 173 4.69 8.73 -22.96
C THR A 173 5.14 7.89 -24.15
N ARG A 174 4.80 8.29 -25.38
CA ARG A 174 5.30 7.65 -26.62
C ARG A 174 6.72 8.06 -27.00
N ARG A 175 7.30 9.04 -26.31
CA ARG A 175 8.59 9.63 -26.66
C ARG A 175 9.75 9.04 -25.86
N ASP A 176 9.42 8.20 -24.88
CA ASP A 176 10.32 7.37 -24.07
C ASP A 176 10.18 5.90 -24.51
#